data_AF-A0A7J2JFK2-F1
#
_entry.id   AF-A0A7J2JFK2-F1
#
_cell.length_a   1.000
_cell.length_b   1.000
_cell.length_c   1.000
_cell.angle_alpha   90.00
_cell.angle_beta   90.00
_cell.angle_gamma   90.00
#
_symmetry.space_group_name_H-M   'P 1'
#
loop_
_entity.id
_entity.type
_entity.pdbx_description
1 polymer ?
#
loop_
_entity_poly.entity_id
_entity_poly.type
_entity_poly.pdbx_seq_one_letter_code
_entity_poly.pdbx_strand_id
1 'polypeptide(L)' 'MTVYKYFLFEGGHYKQEELTEFVEDVGGYVLQRNVIGVDLILQIAVPEEEVENLV' A
#
# COMPACT_ATOMS: atom_id res chain seq x y z
N MET A 1 14.44 15.76 -4.28
CA MET A 1 13.56 15.02 -5.21
C MET A 1 13.22 13.73 -4.50
N THR A 2 11.99 13.61 -3.98
CA THR A 2 11.55 12.44 -3.20
C THR A 2 11.44 11.25 -4.14
N VAL A 3 12.11 10.14 -3.80
CA VAL A 3 12.07 8.89 -4.56
C VAL A 3 10.98 8.02 -3.96
N TYR A 4 10.12 7.46 -4.80
CA TYR A 4 9.05 6.55 -4.36
C TYR A 4 9.38 5.12 -4.80
N LYS A 5 9.09 4.15 -3.93
CA LYS A 5 9.09 2.73 -4.26
C LYS A 5 7.68 2.23 -4.47
N TYR A 6 7.53 1.38 -5.48
CA TYR A 6 6.26 0.77 -5.86
C TYR A 6 6.17 -0.61 -5.24
N PHE A 7 5.08 -0.89 -4.53
CA PHE A 7 4.80 -2.19 -3.94
C PHE A 7 3.47 -2.74 -4.47
N LEU A 8 3.44 -4.06 -4.63
CA LEU A 8 2.23 -4.82 -4.89
C LEU A 8 1.89 -5.60 -3.62
N PHE A 9 0.71 -5.35 -3.08
CA PHE A 9 0.17 -6.10 -1.96
C PHE A 9 -0.98 -6.99 -2.46
N GLU A 10 -0.92 -8.27 -2.10
CA GLU A 10 -1.98 -9.24 -2.33
C GLU A 10 -2.43 -9.79 -0.98
N GLY A 11 -3.70 -9.61 -0.64
CA GLY A 11 -4.24 -10.06 0.64
C GLY A 11 -5.76 -10.19 0.61
N GLY A 12 -6.35 -10.53 1.76
CA GLY A 12 -7.80 -10.60 1.89
C GLY A 12 -8.44 -9.21 2.04
N HIS A 13 -9.66 -9.05 1.55
CA HIS A 13 -10.45 -7.81 1.66
C HIS A 13 -10.56 -7.27 3.10
N TYR A 14 -10.52 -8.13 4.12
CA TYR A 14 -10.64 -7.71 5.52
C TYR A 14 -9.50 -6.80 6.00
N LYS A 15 -8.33 -6.81 5.34
CA LYS A 15 -7.17 -5.97 5.69
C LYS A 15 -7.15 -4.62 4.96
N GLN A 16 -8.21 -4.30 4.21
CA GLN A 16 -8.22 -3.12 3.35
C GLN A 16 -8.07 -1.81 4.14
N GLU A 17 -8.80 -1.65 5.23
CA GLU A 17 -8.77 -0.44 6.05
C GLU A 17 -7.39 -0.25 6.69
N GLU A 18 -6.89 -1.26 7.41
CA GLU A 18 -5.55 -1.25 8.02
C GLU A 18 -4.45 -0.90 7.02
N LEU A 19 -4.47 -1.50 5.82
CA LEU A 19 -3.41 -1.24 4.83
C LEU A 19 -3.53 0.16 4.22
N THR A 20 -4.75 0.69 4.07
CA THR A 20 -4.95 2.04 3.53
C THR A 20 -4.51 3.08 4.55
N GLU A 21 -4.89 2.92 5.83
CA GLU A 21 -4.45 3.80 6.92
C GLU A 21 -2.92 3.79 7.06
N PHE A 22 -2.31 2.60 7.03
CA PHE A 22 -0.85 2.47 7.07
C PHE A 22 -0.17 3.23 5.92
N VAL A 23 -0.68 3.11 4.69
CA VAL A 23 -0.13 3.81 3.52
C VAL A 23 -0.23 5.32 3.68
N GLU A 24 -1.32 5.83 4.27
CA GLU A 24 -1.50 7.26 4.55
C GLU A 24 -0.55 7.74 5.66
N ASP A 25 -0.34 6.95 6.70
CA ASP A 25 0.56 7.27 7.82
C ASP A 25 2.03 7.39 7.38
N VAL A 26 2.48 6.54 6.45
CA VAL A 26 3.85 6.60 5.89
C VAL A 26 4.01 7.63 4.75
N GLY A 27 2.99 8.46 4.51
CA GLY A 27 3.00 9.44 3.41
C GLY A 27 3.02 8.82 2.02
N GLY A 28 2.52 7.59 1.89
CA GLY A 28 2.37 6.86 0.64
C GLY A 28 1.04 7.14 -0.07
N TYR A 29 0.90 6.56 -1.25
CA TYR A 29 -0.25 6.72 -2.12
C TYR A 29 -0.71 5.37 -2.65
N VAL A 30 -2.03 5.11 -2.61
CA VAL A 30 -2.64 3.99 -3.34
C VAL A 30 -2.83 4.40 -4.80
N LEU A 31 -2.14 3.73 -5.71
CA LEU A 31 -2.20 3.97 -7.15
C LEU A 31 -3.34 3.21 -7.80
N GLN A 32 -3.52 1.95 -7.39
CA GLN A 32 -4.57 1.09 -7.92
C GLN A 32 -5.10 0.15 -6.84
N ARG A 33 -6.42 -0.05 -6.85
CA ARG A 33 -7.13 -0.98 -5.98
C ARG A 33 -8.01 -1.89 -6.82
N ASN A 34 -7.82 -3.20 -6.71
CA ASN A 34 -8.68 -4.21 -7.33
C ASN A 34 -9.18 -5.18 -6.26
N VAL A 35 -10.49 -5.39 -6.22
CA VAL A 35 -11.13 -6.41 -5.36
C VAL A 35 -11.70 -7.49 -6.27
N ILE A 36 -11.29 -8.75 -6.06
CA ILE A 36 -11.71 -9.90 -6.85
C ILE A 36 -12.25 -10.95 -5.89
N GLY A 37 -13.57 -10.95 -5.70
CA GLY A 37 -14.19 -11.83 -4.71
C GLY A 37 -13.75 -11.46 -3.29
N VAL A 38 -12.95 -12.34 -2.66
CA VAL A 38 -12.38 -12.11 -1.32
C VAL A 38 -10.95 -11.55 -1.36
N ASP A 39 -10.34 -11.50 -2.54
CA ASP A 39 -8.98 -11.05 -2.75
C ASP A 39 -8.92 -9.54 -2.97
N LEU A 40 -7.87 -8.92 -2.44
CA LEU A 40 -7.54 -7.51 -2.54
C LEU A 40 -6.12 -7.39 -3.10
N ILE A 41 -6.02 -6.74 -4.26
CA ILE A 41 -4.76 -6.39 -4.92
C ILE A 41 -4.60 -4.87 -4.85
N LEU A 42 -3.55 -4.41 -4.19
CA LEU A 42 -3.22 -3.00 -4.02
C LEU A 42 -1.86 -2.69 -4.64
N GLN A 43 -1.81 -1.68 -5.50
CA GLN A 43 -0.56 -1.07 -5.94
C GLN A 43 -0.38 0.23 -5.18
N ILE A 44 0.73 0.34 -4.46
CA ILE A 44 1.03 1.48 -3.60
C ILE A 44 2.39 2.08 -3.97
N ALA A 45 2.53 3.38 -3.78
CA ALA A 45 3.79 4.10 -3.83
C ALA A 45 4.11 4.62 -2.44
N VAL A 46 5.29 4.32 -1.92
CA VAL A 46 5.74 4.77 -0.59
C VAL A 46 7.06 5.52 -0.73
N PRO A 47 7.26 6.65 -0.02
CA PRO A 47 8.55 7.34 0.01
C PRO A 47 9.68 6.38 0.39
N GLU A 48 10.81 6.42 -0.32
CA GLU A 48 11.93 5.48 -0.08
C GLU A 48 12.47 5.55 1.35
N GLU A 49 12.42 6.73 1.97
CA GLU A 49 12.81 6.96 3.37
C GLU A 49 11.92 6.24 4.39
N GLU A 50 10.67 5.95 4.04
CA GLU A 50 9.70 5.30 4.91
C GLU A 50 9.59 3.79 4.66
N VAL A 51 10.34 3.26 3.68
CA VAL A 51 10.33 1.83 3.34
C VAL A 51 10.84 0.97 4.49
N GLU A 52 11.69 1.50 5.36
CA GLU A 52 12.16 0.79 6.56
C GLU A 52 11.02 0.54 7.58
N ASN A 53 9.95 1.34 7.53
CA ASN A 53 8.78 1.19 8.41
C ASN A 53 7.77 0.13 7.91
N LEU A 54 8.00 -0.44 6.72
CA LEU A 54 7.19 -1.50 6.11
C LEU A 54 7.61 -2.94 6.47
N VAL A 55 8.80 -3.14 7.05
CA VAL A 55 9.46 -4.45 7.22
C VAL A 55 9.25 -5.04 8.61
#